data_AF-A0A4R9JFK2-F1
#
_entry.id   AF-A0A4R9JFK2-F1
#
_cell.length_a   1.000
_cell.length_b   1.000
_cell.length_c   1.000
_cell.angle_alpha   90.00
_cell.angle_beta   90.00
_cell.angle_gamma   90.00
#
_symmetry.space_group_name_H-M   'P 1'
#
loop_
_entity.id
_entity.type
_entity.pdbx_description
1 polymer ?
#
loop_
_entity_poly.entity_id
_entity_poly.type
_entity_poly.pdbx_seq_one_letter_code
_entity_poly.pdbx_strand_id
1 'polypeptide(L)'
;MTRSKKAIGFFVSLTFLTFGYFAFTTKEIQPFSDFALLEWQIKLALQGTFHLHYEYLLEDPNFQFFPLPDIFFHVHNGLPYSTFPNFYPILFSPIYACFGILGIKLAQLVLFFLSIYIFYLMNKDVSSTILLLFGSTISIYVFLIHETILFLFLEVLVLYLYHRRWTGFSGLLSMCLVWMRPEMIFAIGFLPLCFTKEHNWKRFVFIFFITGTLFSILNQITLGTFFPLRLVKNSGFQFRTDTSFYLFKIWAEQVPIFILFVLSFIRSMVRKVFSYQNLVLLLITIVMILISPNTGGHNTPRYLFGLIPLYILVLRKNEIAETQITKPWIFILFILSCYSLNTLFQQTKELRKISKYQMNTVQEITKIKDKVLVFNNSDFSFVVAPEFMSLPFSKSEKDILLLRPDYDNKTLIQILTTKHNQSFTFLELPPSPIPLRPNVAEIIFQSQIKYRISYRYQLPEVLLPIQATQCLLEVFYKP
;
A
#
# COMPACT_ATOMS: atom_id res chain seq x y z
N MET A 1 -30.47 -29.97 4.50
CA MET A 1 -30.44 -29.17 3.25
C MET A 1 -31.01 -27.75 3.40
N THR A 2 -32.29 -27.55 3.74
CA THR A 2 -32.92 -26.23 3.91
C THR A 2 -32.33 -25.39 5.05
N ARG A 3 -32.02 -25.99 6.21
CA ARG A 3 -31.41 -25.27 7.35
C ARG A 3 -29.98 -24.76 7.08
N SER A 4 -29.18 -25.51 6.32
CA SER A 4 -27.81 -25.10 5.94
C SER A 4 -27.80 -24.03 4.86
N LYS A 5 -28.70 -24.10 3.86
CA LYS A 5 -28.91 -23.00 2.89
C LYS A 5 -29.34 -21.72 3.59
N LYS A 6 -30.20 -21.82 4.61
CA LYS A 6 -30.61 -20.68 5.45
C LYS A 6 -29.47 -20.11 6.28
N ALA A 7 -28.58 -20.95 6.83
CA ALA A 7 -27.42 -20.48 7.60
C ALA A 7 -26.35 -19.82 6.71
N ILE A 8 -26.02 -20.42 5.56
CA ILE A 8 -25.11 -19.81 4.57
C ILE A 8 -25.73 -18.50 4.06
N GLY A 9 -27.01 -18.52 3.69
CA GLY A 9 -27.74 -17.32 3.30
C GLY A 9 -27.75 -16.27 4.40
N PHE A 10 -27.92 -16.65 5.67
CA PHE A 10 -27.85 -15.73 6.80
C PHE A 10 -26.46 -15.11 6.96
N PHE A 11 -25.39 -15.89 6.93
CA PHE A 11 -24.03 -15.35 7.05
C PHE A 11 -23.66 -14.50 5.84
N VAL A 12 -24.03 -14.90 4.63
CA VAL A 12 -23.82 -14.10 3.41
C VAL A 12 -24.63 -12.80 3.46
N SER A 13 -25.90 -12.86 3.87
CA SER A 13 -26.74 -11.67 4.04
C SER A 13 -26.24 -10.78 5.18
N LEU A 14 -25.75 -11.35 6.28
CA LEU A 14 -25.15 -10.62 7.39
C LEU A 14 -23.88 -9.91 6.91
N THR A 15 -23.02 -10.61 6.17
CA THR A 15 -21.84 -10.03 5.52
C THR A 15 -22.23 -8.89 4.59
N PHE A 16 -23.24 -9.09 3.74
CA PHE A 16 -23.72 -8.08 2.81
C PHE A 16 -24.30 -6.86 3.54
N LEU A 17 -25.13 -7.06 4.57
CA LEU A 17 -25.70 -5.99 5.39
C LEU A 17 -24.62 -5.26 6.18
N THR A 18 -23.66 -5.99 6.73
CA THR A 18 -22.50 -5.47 7.46
C THR A 18 -21.66 -4.60 6.53
N PHE A 19 -21.29 -5.10 5.35
CA PHE A 19 -20.51 -4.34 4.38
C PHE A 19 -21.30 -3.19 3.78
N GLY A 20 -22.61 -3.33 3.58
CA GLY A 20 -23.49 -2.24 3.19
C GLY A 20 -23.48 -1.12 4.23
N TYR A 21 -23.71 -1.45 5.51
CA TYR A 21 -23.63 -0.51 6.63
C TYR A 21 -22.26 0.16 6.70
N PHE A 22 -21.16 -0.61 6.60
CA PHE A 22 -19.82 -0.05 6.56
C PHE A 22 -19.57 0.81 5.33
N ALA A 23 -20.07 0.45 4.14
CA ALA A 23 -19.94 1.26 2.93
C ALA A 23 -20.60 2.64 3.12
N PHE A 24 -21.81 2.68 3.68
CA PHE A 24 -22.50 3.94 3.98
C PHE A 24 -21.76 4.76 5.03
N THR A 25 -21.32 4.11 6.10
CA THR A 25 -20.71 4.77 7.24
C THR A 25 -19.23 5.14 7.02
N THR A 26 -18.58 4.62 5.99
CA THR A 26 -17.21 4.98 5.56
C THR A 26 -17.20 5.97 4.38
N LYS A 27 -18.37 6.44 3.95
CA LYS A 27 -18.49 7.42 2.84
C LYS A 27 -17.68 8.69 3.08
N GLU A 28 -17.56 9.11 4.33
CA GLU A 28 -16.85 10.32 4.75
C GLU A 28 -15.33 10.14 4.92
N ILE A 29 -14.82 8.90 4.85
CA ILE A 29 -13.38 8.64 4.99
C ILE A 29 -12.71 8.99 3.66
N GLN A 30 -11.91 10.06 3.67
CA GLN A 30 -11.03 10.44 2.57
C GLN A 30 -9.79 9.51 2.53
N PRO A 31 -9.24 9.22 1.34
CA PRO A 31 -8.03 8.42 1.20
C PRO A 31 -6.83 9.13 1.86
N PHE A 32 -6.14 8.46 2.77
CA PHE A 32 -4.92 8.96 3.44
C PHE A 32 -3.61 8.37 2.88
N SER A 33 -2.54 9.18 2.93
CA SER A 33 -1.14 8.86 2.64
C SER A 33 -0.96 7.92 1.44
N ASP A 34 -0.81 6.61 1.69
CA ASP A 34 -0.54 5.59 0.67
C ASP A 34 -1.63 5.55 -0.40
N PHE A 35 -2.87 5.86 0.00
CA PHE A 35 -4.04 5.88 -0.88
C PHE A 35 -4.08 7.13 -1.76
N ALA A 36 -3.55 8.25 -1.27
CA ALA A 36 -3.50 9.50 -2.01
C ALA A 36 -2.43 9.44 -3.12
N LEU A 37 -1.32 8.73 -2.88
CA LEU A 37 -0.37 8.37 -3.93
C LEU A 37 -1.00 7.45 -4.99
N LEU A 38 -1.73 6.41 -4.57
CA LEU A 38 -2.41 5.51 -5.52
C LEU A 38 -3.46 6.26 -6.36
N GLU A 39 -4.24 7.15 -5.74
CA GLU A 39 -5.20 8.01 -6.46
C GLU A 39 -4.48 8.94 -7.43
N TRP A 40 -3.36 9.53 -7.03
CA TRP A 40 -2.54 10.36 -7.90
C TRP A 40 -1.93 9.57 -9.07
N GLN A 41 -1.46 8.34 -8.85
CA GLN A 41 -1.00 7.46 -9.93
C GLN A 41 -2.13 7.09 -10.89
N ILE A 42 -3.35 6.88 -10.38
CA ILE A 42 -4.53 6.66 -11.20
C ILE A 42 -4.78 7.87 -12.12
N LYS A 43 -4.63 9.09 -11.58
CA LYS A 43 -4.76 10.35 -12.31
C LYS A 43 -3.67 10.51 -13.38
N LEU A 44 -2.42 10.17 -13.08
CA LEU A 44 -1.33 10.13 -14.05
C LEU A 44 -1.59 9.10 -15.17
N ALA A 45 -2.08 7.90 -14.82
CA ALA A 45 -2.43 6.88 -15.79
C ALA A 45 -3.53 7.34 -16.76
N LEU A 46 -4.48 8.18 -16.30
CA LEU A 46 -5.47 8.82 -17.19
C LEU A 46 -4.85 9.80 -18.18
N GLN A 47 -3.74 10.44 -17.81
CA GLN A 47 -3.00 11.37 -18.66
C GLN A 47 -2.02 10.64 -19.59
N GLY A 48 -1.87 9.32 -19.46
CA GLY A 48 -0.90 8.54 -20.22
C GLY A 48 0.56 8.80 -19.82
N THR A 49 0.79 9.43 -18.67
CA THR A 49 2.13 9.74 -18.15
C THR A 49 2.43 8.89 -16.92
N PHE A 50 3.68 8.44 -16.75
CA PHE A 50 4.14 7.68 -15.57
C PHE A 50 5.39 8.31 -14.92
N HIS A 51 5.69 9.55 -15.28
CA HIS A 51 6.72 10.37 -14.66
C HIS A 51 6.06 11.53 -13.92
N LEU A 52 6.71 11.99 -12.86
CA LEU A 52 6.34 13.19 -12.13
C LEU A 52 6.85 14.42 -12.88
N HIS A 53 6.02 15.43 -12.98
CA HIS A 53 6.50 16.73 -13.39
C HIS A 53 7.29 17.36 -12.23
N TYR A 54 8.49 17.85 -12.52
CA TYR A 54 9.29 18.62 -11.58
C TYR A 54 9.74 19.90 -12.23
N GLU A 55 9.16 21.02 -11.80
CA GLU A 55 9.38 22.33 -12.42
C GLU A 55 10.80 22.86 -12.19
N TYR A 56 11.48 22.38 -11.13
CA TYR A 56 12.81 22.84 -10.72
C TYR A 56 13.95 21.94 -11.23
N LEU A 57 13.73 21.20 -12.32
CA LEU A 57 14.73 20.27 -12.87
C LEU A 57 16.07 20.96 -13.23
N LEU A 58 16.01 22.23 -13.65
CA LEU A 58 17.19 22.99 -14.04
C LEU A 58 17.99 23.48 -12.82
N GLU A 59 17.29 23.90 -11.77
CA GLU A 59 17.87 24.39 -10.52
C GLU A 59 18.33 23.25 -9.59
N ASP A 60 17.61 22.13 -9.60
CA ASP A 60 17.86 20.93 -8.80
C ASP A 60 17.92 19.68 -9.68
N PRO A 61 18.99 19.52 -10.49
CA PRO A 61 19.16 18.36 -11.37
C PRO A 61 19.35 17.04 -10.62
N ASN A 62 19.66 17.11 -9.31
CA ASN A 62 19.86 15.96 -8.45
C ASN A 62 18.60 15.59 -7.63
N PHE A 63 17.49 16.32 -7.80
CA PHE A 63 16.21 16.06 -7.12
C PHE A 63 16.31 16.09 -5.59
N GLN A 64 17.21 16.90 -5.03
CA GLN A 64 17.41 17.05 -3.59
C GLN A 64 16.17 17.59 -2.87
N PHE A 65 15.37 18.43 -3.52
CA PHE A 65 14.15 19.02 -2.96
C PHE A 65 12.88 18.41 -3.54
N PHE A 66 13.02 17.29 -4.24
CA PHE A 66 11.89 16.60 -4.84
C PHE A 66 10.91 16.18 -3.74
N PRO A 67 9.62 16.50 -3.89
CA PRO A 67 8.68 16.47 -2.78
C PRO A 67 8.23 15.07 -2.36
N LEU A 68 8.64 14.03 -3.09
CA LEU A 68 8.49 12.64 -2.69
C LEU A 68 9.83 12.09 -2.17
N PRO A 69 9.80 11.13 -1.23
CA PRO A 69 10.96 10.31 -0.85
C PRO A 69 11.63 9.56 -2.01
N ASP A 70 12.96 9.45 -1.97
CA ASP A 70 13.78 8.77 -3.00
C ASP A 70 13.39 7.31 -3.23
N ILE A 71 12.74 6.69 -2.25
CA ILE A 71 12.21 5.33 -2.37
C ILE A 71 11.01 5.22 -3.33
N PHE A 72 10.29 6.33 -3.57
CA PHE A 72 9.03 6.34 -4.33
C PHE A 72 9.16 6.83 -5.78
N PHE A 73 10.31 7.38 -6.16
CA PHE A 73 10.59 7.78 -7.54
C PHE A 73 11.99 7.37 -7.96
N HIS A 74 12.21 7.05 -9.23
CA HIS A 74 13.50 6.73 -9.84
C HIS A 74 13.75 7.67 -11.01
N VAL A 75 14.93 8.26 -11.07
CA VAL A 75 15.29 9.19 -12.14
C VAL A 75 15.91 8.41 -13.30
N HIS A 76 15.30 8.50 -14.48
CA HIS A 76 15.85 7.94 -15.71
C HIS A 76 15.71 8.99 -16.83
N ASN A 77 16.80 9.25 -17.56
CA ASN A 77 16.86 10.28 -18.62
C ASN A 77 16.33 11.66 -18.18
N GLY A 78 16.63 12.07 -16.94
CA GLY A 78 16.19 13.37 -16.40
C GLY A 78 14.72 13.43 -15.99
N LEU A 79 13.99 12.32 -16.03
CA LEU A 79 12.59 12.25 -15.61
C LEU A 79 12.41 11.38 -14.36
N PRO A 80 11.68 11.84 -13.33
CA PRO A 80 11.38 11.06 -12.12
C PRO A 80 10.17 10.13 -12.35
N TYR A 81 10.40 8.84 -12.52
CA TYR A 81 9.36 7.81 -12.67
C TYR A 81 8.94 7.22 -11.32
N SER A 82 7.67 6.85 -11.16
CA SER A 82 7.21 6.13 -9.97
C SER A 82 7.91 4.77 -9.82
N THR A 83 8.35 4.41 -8.61
CA THR A 83 8.94 3.09 -8.31
C THR A 83 7.90 2.02 -7.99
N PHE A 84 6.61 2.38 -7.94
CA PHE A 84 5.52 1.44 -7.68
C PHE A 84 5.14 0.67 -8.94
N PRO A 85 4.52 -0.52 -8.79
CA PRO A 85 3.93 -1.21 -9.91
C PRO A 85 2.72 -0.44 -10.43
N ASN A 86 2.79 0.01 -11.68
CA ASN A 86 1.73 0.81 -12.32
C ASN A 86 0.46 0.00 -12.63
N PHE A 87 0.43 -1.31 -12.38
CA PHE A 87 -0.69 -2.19 -12.76
C PHE A 87 -2.01 -1.81 -12.06
N TYR A 88 -2.02 -1.57 -10.74
CA TYR A 88 -3.26 -1.18 -10.06
C TYR A 88 -3.77 0.18 -10.58
N PRO A 89 -2.95 1.25 -10.66
CA PRO A 89 -3.36 2.50 -11.27
C PRO A 89 -3.87 2.38 -12.71
N ILE A 90 -3.21 1.60 -13.56
CA ILE A 90 -3.62 1.37 -14.96
C ILE A 90 -4.97 0.66 -15.04
N LEU A 91 -5.20 -0.35 -14.19
CA LEU A 91 -6.44 -1.14 -14.22
C LEU A 91 -7.64 -0.36 -13.66
N PHE A 92 -7.41 0.45 -12.63
CA PHE A 92 -8.48 1.19 -11.95
C PHE A 92 -8.71 2.60 -12.50
N SER A 93 -7.82 3.13 -13.34
CA SER A 93 -8.00 4.46 -13.91
C SER A 93 -9.27 4.62 -14.76
N PRO A 94 -9.68 3.68 -15.62
CA PRO A 94 -10.93 3.85 -16.38
C PRO A 94 -12.16 3.87 -15.45
N ILE A 95 -12.14 3.07 -14.40
CA ILE A 95 -13.21 3.01 -13.39
C ILE A 95 -13.29 4.34 -12.64
N TYR A 96 -12.14 4.89 -12.24
CA TYR A 96 -12.06 6.19 -11.59
C TYR A 96 -12.55 7.33 -12.51
N ALA A 97 -12.20 7.32 -13.80
CA ALA A 97 -12.68 8.33 -14.74
C ALA A 97 -14.20 8.32 -14.90
N CYS A 98 -14.83 7.14 -14.95
CA CYS A 98 -16.28 7.04 -15.14
C CYS A 98 -17.09 7.29 -13.85
N PHE A 99 -16.59 6.83 -12.70
CA PHE A 99 -17.39 6.72 -11.46
C PHE A 99 -16.68 7.25 -10.20
N GLY A 100 -15.49 7.84 -10.35
CA GLY A 100 -14.68 8.37 -9.26
C GLY A 100 -14.31 7.34 -8.20
N ILE A 101 -14.10 7.82 -6.98
CA ILE A 101 -13.76 7.01 -5.80
C ILE A 101 -14.81 5.94 -5.50
N LEU A 102 -16.09 6.26 -5.70
CA LEU A 102 -17.19 5.33 -5.48
C LEU A 102 -17.10 4.11 -6.42
N GLY A 103 -16.72 4.33 -7.67
CA GLY A 103 -16.46 3.28 -8.65
C GLY A 103 -15.39 2.30 -8.21
N ILE A 104 -14.26 2.81 -7.69
CA ILE A 104 -13.18 1.98 -7.16
C ILE A 104 -13.68 1.09 -6.02
N LYS A 105 -14.37 1.68 -5.03
CA LYS A 105 -14.89 0.93 -3.88
C LYS A 105 -15.89 -0.16 -4.33
N LEU A 106 -16.75 0.15 -5.29
CA LEU A 106 -17.67 -0.84 -5.86
C LEU A 106 -16.93 -1.97 -6.58
N ALA A 107 -15.92 -1.64 -7.39
CA ALA A 107 -15.10 -2.64 -8.08
C ALA A 107 -14.35 -3.53 -7.09
N GLN A 108 -13.78 -2.99 -6.03
CA GLN A 108 -13.16 -3.76 -4.95
C GLN A 108 -14.17 -4.67 -4.26
N LEU A 109 -15.39 -4.19 -3.96
CA LEU A 109 -16.44 -5.02 -3.38
C LEU A 109 -16.78 -6.21 -4.28
N VAL A 110 -16.93 -5.98 -5.58
CA VAL A 110 -17.19 -7.02 -6.58
C VAL A 110 -16.03 -8.02 -6.64
N LEU A 111 -14.78 -7.55 -6.73
CA LEU A 111 -13.59 -8.40 -6.75
C LEU A 111 -13.45 -9.24 -5.47
N PHE A 112 -13.76 -8.67 -4.30
CA PHE A 112 -13.74 -9.39 -3.04
C PHE A 112 -14.72 -10.57 -3.08
N PHE A 113 -15.99 -10.34 -3.40
CA PHE A 113 -16.98 -11.43 -3.49
C PHE A 113 -16.68 -12.42 -4.62
N LEU A 114 -16.14 -11.96 -5.75
CA LEU A 114 -15.72 -12.82 -6.84
C LEU A 114 -14.57 -13.74 -6.40
N SER A 115 -13.64 -13.24 -5.58
CA SER A 115 -12.58 -14.05 -4.97
C SER A 115 -13.18 -15.17 -4.12
N ILE A 116 -14.11 -14.84 -3.23
CA ILE A 116 -14.81 -15.83 -2.39
C ILE A 116 -15.52 -16.89 -3.24
N TYR A 117 -16.21 -16.45 -4.29
CA TYR A 117 -16.92 -17.34 -5.20
C TYR A 117 -15.98 -18.29 -5.94
N ILE A 118 -14.89 -17.77 -6.53
CA ILE A 118 -13.88 -18.56 -7.24
C ILE A 118 -13.23 -19.58 -6.29
N PHE A 119 -12.90 -19.16 -5.06
CA PHE A 119 -12.34 -20.06 -4.06
C PHE A 119 -13.30 -21.21 -3.71
N TYR A 120 -14.60 -20.90 -3.55
CA TYR A 120 -15.62 -21.93 -3.36
C TYR A 120 -15.70 -22.90 -4.55
N LEU A 121 -15.53 -22.42 -5.79
CA LEU A 121 -15.55 -23.28 -6.97
C LEU A 121 -14.44 -24.34 -6.97
N MET A 122 -13.30 -24.10 -6.32
CA MET A 122 -12.17 -25.04 -6.27
C MET A 122 -12.54 -26.31 -5.50
N ASN A 123 -12.97 -26.15 -4.24
CA ASN A 123 -13.13 -27.28 -3.32
C ASN A 123 -14.59 -27.59 -2.96
N LYS A 124 -15.54 -26.73 -3.34
CA LYS A 124 -16.96 -26.79 -2.94
C LYS A 124 -17.18 -26.90 -1.42
N ASP A 125 -16.19 -26.46 -0.65
CA ASP A 125 -16.16 -26.53 0.80
C ASP A 125 -16.66 -25.23 1.42
N VAL A 126 -17.79 -25.34 2.10
CA VAL A 126 -18.46 -24.19 2.71
C VAL A 126 -17.62 -23.62 3.84
N SER A 127 -17.03 -24.47 4.68
CA SER A 127 -16.24 -24.05 5.84
C SER A 127 -15.00 -23.26 5.40
N SER A 128 -14.29 -23.75 4.38
CA SER A 128 -13.15 -23.03 3.75
C SER A 128 -13.53 -21.66 3.20
N THR A 129 -14.69 -21.57 2.54
CA THR A 129 -15.18 -20.32 1.93
C THR A 129 -15.53 -19.28 2.98
N ILE A 130 -16.15 -19.72 4.08
CA ILE A 130 -16.50 -18.82 5.17
C ILE A 130 -15.25 -18.39 5.96
N LEU A 131 -14.27 -19.30 6.13
CA LEU A 131 -12.97 -18.93 6.68
C LEU A 131 -12.25 -17.88 5.83
N LEU A 132 -12.39 -17.88 4.50
CA LEU A 132 -11.85 -16.81 3.65
C LEU A 132 -12.57 -15.47 3.88
N LEU A 133 -13.88 -15.50 4.13
CA LEU A 133 -14.69 -14.31 4.40
C LEU A 133 -14.40 -13.65 5.75
N PHE A 134 -14.23 -14.44 6.81
CA PHE A 134 -14.18 -13.94 8.20
C PHE A 134 -12.90 -14.27 8.95
N GLY A 135 -12.02 -15.10 8.40
CA GLY A 135 -10.77 -15.52 9.03
C GLY A 135 -9.69 -14.44 9.06
N SER A 136 -9.99 -13.24 8.52
CA SER A 136 -9.12 -12.08 8.57
C SER A 136 -9.89 -10.77 8.47
N THR A 137 -9.21 -9.68 8.78
CA THR A 137 -9.70 -8.31 8.59
C THR A 137 -9.48 -7.78 7.16
N ILE A 138 -9.15 -8.63 6.18
CA ILE A 138 -8.82 -8.20 4.80
C ILE A 138 -9.96 -7.42 4.13
N SER A 139 -11.20 -7.66 4.56
CA SER A 139 -12.37 -6.98 4.04
C SER A 139 -12.41 -5.49 4.34
N ILE A 140 -11.62 -4.99 5.29
CA ILE A 140 -11.45 -3.56 5.57
C ILE A 140 -10.90 -2.83 4.34
N TYR A 141 -10.04 -3.49 3.57
CA TYR A 141 -9.44 -2.92 2.37
C TYR A 141 -10.43 -2.71 1.22
N VAL A 142 -11.67 -3.21 1.31
CA VAL A 142 -12.75 -2.88 0.36
C VAL A 142 -13.16 -1.42 0.47
N PHE A 143 -12.99 -0.80 1.65
CA PHE A 143 -13.39 0.58 1.89
C PHE A 143 -12.27 1.59 1.62
N LEU A 144 -11.08 1.11 1.28
CA LEU A 144 -9.86 1.89 1.11
C LEU A 144 -9.40 1.77 -0.35
N ILE A 145 -9.04 2.88 -1.02
CA ILE A 145 -8.48 2.83 -2.39
C ILE A 145 -7.11 2.18 -2.33
N HIS A 146 -7.06 0.86 -2.48
CA HIS A 146 -5.86 0.07 -2.26
C HIS A 146 -5.86 -1.21 -3.09
N GLU A 147 -4.65 -1.67 -3.38
CA GLU A 147 -4.36 -2.84 -4.21
C GLU A 147 -4.61 -4.19 -3.52
N THR A 148 -4.78 -4.24 -2.19
CA THR A 148 -4.93 -5.51 -1.41
C THR A 148 -6.06 -6.41 -1.93
N ILE A 149 -7.22 -5.85 -2.29
CA ILE A 149 -8.34 -6.64 -2.77
C ILE A 149 -8.09 -7.19 -4.18
N LEU A 150 -7.40 -6.42 -5.03
CA LEU A 150 -6.96 -6.91 -6.33
C LEU A 150 -5.97 -8.08 -6.16
N PHE A 151 -5.04 -7.99 -5.20
CA PHE A 151 -4.11 -9.10 -4.94
C PHE A 151 -4.83 -10.35 -4.45
N LEU A 152 -5.73 -10.24 -3.48
CA LEU A 152 -6.54 -11.37 -3.03
C LEU A 152 -7.25 -12.04 -4.22
N PHE A 153 -7.85 -11.23 -5.10
CA PHE A 153 -8.51 -11.73 -6.29
C PHE A 153 -7.54 -12.46 -7.22
N LEU A 154 -6.41 -11.85 -7.55
CA LEU A 154 -5.41 -12.45 -8.43
C LEU A 154 -4.81 -13.74 -7.84
N GLU A 155 -4.55 -13.78 -6.54
CA GLU A 155 -4.06 -14.97 -5.86
C GLU A 155 -5.05 -16.13 -5.93
N VAL A 156 -6.31 -15.86 -5.58
CA VAL A 156 -7.38 -16.88 -5.64
C VAL A 156 -7.59 -17.33 -7.08
N LEU A 157 -7.52 -16.41 -8.05
CA LEU A 157 -7.62 -16.74 -9.46
C LEU A 157 -6.43 -17.60 -9.92
N VAL A 158 -5.21 -17.28 -9.51
CA VAL A 158 -3.99 -18.07 -9.79
C VAL A 158 -4.13 -19.49 -9.24
N LEU A 159 -4.61 -19.63 -7.99
CA LEU A 159 -4.88 -20.92 -7.34
C LEU A 159 -5.95 -21.71 -8.11
N TYR A 160 -7.05 -21.06 -8.49
CA TYR A 160 -8.13 -21.69 -9.26
C TYR A 160 -7.66 -22.15 -10.64
N LEU A 161 -6.91 -21.31 -11.36
CA LEU A 161 -6.39 -21.65 -12.70
C LEU A 161 -5.38 -22.79 -12.62
N TYR A 162 -4.53 -22.81 -11.59
CA TYR A 162 -3.63 -23.92 -11.37
C TYR A 162 -4.40 -25.22 -11.12
N HIS A 163 -5.41 -25.18 -10.24
CA HIS A 163 -6.30 -26.31 -9.94
C HIS A 163 -7.14 -26.77 -11.14
N ARG A 164 -7.39 -25.90 -12.12
CA ARG A 164 -8.06 -26.27 -13.39
C ARG A 164 -7.06 -26.74 -14.46
N ARG A 165 -5.80 -26.97 -14.08
CA ARG A 165 -4.68 -27.35 -14.97
C ARG A 165 -4.33 -26.31 -16.03
N TRP A 166 -4.82 -25.07 -15.93
CA TRP A 166 -4.43 -23.93 -16.78
C TRP A 166 -3.12 -23.31 -16.27
N THR A 167 -2.14 -24.18 -16.05
CA THR A 167 -0.83 -23.89 -15.43
C THR A 167 -0.05 -22.78 -16.11
N GLY A 168 -0.22 -22.60 -17.43
CA GLY A 168 0.42 -21.51 -18.15
C GLY A 168 -0.17 -20.13 -17.81
N PHE A 169 -1.50 -19.99 -17.81
CA PHE A 169 -2.14 -18.74 -17.37
C PHE A 169 -1.88 -18.45 -15.90
N SER A 170 -1.86 -19.49 -15.06
CA SER A 170 -1.46 -19.39 -13.66
C SER A 170 -0.03 -18.84 -13.54
N GLY A 171 0.94 -19.36 -14.30
CA GLY A 171 2.34 -18.90 -14.29
C GLY A 171 2.50 -17.44 -14.74
N LEU A 172 1.78 -17.03 -15.79
CA LEU A 172 1.77 -15.64 -16.27
C LEU A 172 1.22 -14.70 -15.19
N LEU A 173 0.04 -15.00 -14.64
CA LEU A 173 -0.58 -14.17 -13.61
C LEU A 173 0.23 -14.15 -12.32
N SER A 174 0.84 -15.28 -11.94
CA SER A 174 1.79 -15.34 -10.83
C SER A 174 2.95 -14.38 -11.03
N MET A 175 3.54 -14.31 -12.22
CA MET A 175 4.62 -13.37 -12.47
C MET A 175 4.15 -11.91 -12.43
N CYS A 176 2.96 -11.60 -12.96
CA CYS A 176 2.34 -10.29 -12.76
C CYS A 176 2.22 -9.92 -11.29
N LEU A 177 1.82 -10.87 -10.46
CA LEU A 177 1.67 -10.69 -9.03
C LEU A 177 3.02 -10.46 -8.32
N VAL A 178 4.05 -11.24 -8.66
CA VAL A 178 5.43 -11.02 -8.16
C VAL A 178 5.99 -9.68 -8.61
N TRP A 179 5.71 -9.26 -9.85
CA TRP A 179 6.17 -7.96 -10.36
C TRP A 179 5.52 -6.81 -9.60
N MET A 180 4.26 -6.97 -9.18
CA MET A 180 3.58 -6.01 -8.34
C MET A 180 4.06 -6.05 -6.88
N ARG A 181 4.32 -7.25 -6.34
CA ARG A 181 4.78 -7.46 -4.97
C ARG A 181 5.82 -8.57 -4.92
N PRO A 182 7.12 -8.24 -4.85
CA PRO A 182 8.18 -9.25 -4.93
C PRO A 182 8.11 -10.32 -3.84
N GLU A 183 7.59 -10.00 -2.66
CA GLU A 183 7.43 -10.93 -1.53
C GLU A 183 6.49 -12.09 -1.86
N MET A 184 5.59 -11.90 -2.84
CA MET A 184 4.67 -12.94 -3.29
C MET A 184 5.36 -14.10 -4.00
N ILE A 185 6.65 -13.97 -4.33
CA ILE A 185 7.46 -15.07 -4.86
C ILE A 185 7.45 -16.28 -3.91
N PHE A 186 7.41 -16.06 -2.59
CA PHE A 186 7.37 -17.13 -1.60
C PHE A 186 6.01 -17.85 -1.60
N ALA A 187 4.91 -17.09 -1.63
CA ALA A 187 3.55 -17.64 -1.70
C ALA A 187 3.32 -18.44 -3.00
N ILE A 188 3.82 -17.92 -4.12
CA ILE A 188 3.71 -18.54 -5.45
C ILE A 188 4.61 -19.76 -5.57
N GLY A 189 5.83 -19.71 -5.01
CA GLY A 189 6.73 -20.86 -4.94
C GLY A 189 6.16 -22.03 -4.12
N PHE A 190 5.26 -21.76 -3.18
CA PHE A 190 4.56 -22.78 -2.39
C PHE A 190 3.44 -23.48 -3.17
N LEU A 191 2.93 -22.86 -4.23
CA LEU A 191 1.73 -23.29 -4.94
C LEU A 191 1.78 -24.74 -5.47
N PRO A 192 2.90 -25.25 -6.03
CA PRO A 192 3.03 -26.64 -6.42
C PRO A 192 2.87 -27.64 -5.25
N LEU A 193 3.22 -27.24 -4.02
CA LEU A 193 3.09 -28.08 -2.83
C LEU A 193 1.63 -28.18 -2.35
N CYS A 194 0.79 -27.18 -2.67
CA CYS A 194 -0.64 -27.25 -2.39
C CYS A 194 -1.32 -28.35 -3.22
N PHE A 195 -0.98 -28.47 -4.50
CA PHE A 195 -1.68 -29.32 -5.48
C PHE A 195 -0.79 -30.45 -6.02
N THR A 196 -0.36 -31.36 -5.13
CA THR A 196 0.59 -32.45 -5.47
C THR A 196 0.11 -33.42 -6.55
N LYS A 197 -1.20 -33.45 -6.87
CA LYS A 197 -1.80 -34.30 -7.91
C LYS A 197 -1.88 -33.62 -9.29
N GLU A 198 -1.51 -32.34 -9.42
CA GLU A 198 -1.67 -31.56 -10.65
C GLU A 198 -0.36 -31.41 -11.42
N HIS A 199 -0.31 -31.98 -12.63
CA HIS A 199 0.91 -32.58 -13.16
C HIS A 199 1.80 -31.68 -14.04
N ASN A 200 1.53 -30.37 -14.16
CA ASN A 200 2.25 -29.50 -15.11
C ASN A 200 3.01 -28.34 -14.46
N TRP A 201 3.63 -28.56 -13.30
CA TRP A 201 4.45 -27.55 -12.61
C TRP A 201 5.58 -27.01 -13.51
N LYS A 202 6.16 -27.84 -14.38
CA LYS A 202 7.21 -27.41 -15.34
C LYS A 202 6.71 -26.32 -16.28
N ARG A 203 5.49 -26.46 -16.81
CA ARG A 203 4.89 -25.45 -17.71
C ARG A 203 4.60 -24.14 -16.98
N PHE A 204 4.11 -24.25 -15.75
CA PHE A 204 3.94 -23.10 -14.86
C PHE A 204 5.26 -22.35 -14.64
N VAL A 205 6.32 -23.06 -14.23
CA VAL A 205 7.64 -22.47 -13.98
C VAL A 205 8.25 -21.86 -15.25
N PHE A 206 8.15 -22.55 -16.38
CA PHE A 206 8.67 -22.06 -17.67
C PHE A 206 8.01 -20.74 -18.08
N ILE A 207 6.67 -20.67 -18.03
CA ILE A 207 5.94 -19.45 -18.39
C ILE A 207 6.22 -18.33 -17.39
N PHE A 208 6.27 -18.64 -16.09
CA PHE A 208 6.63 -17.68 -15.06
C PHE A 208 7.98 -17.01 -15.36
N PHE A 209 9.02 -17.78 -15.68
CA PHE A 209 10.34 -17.24 -16.00
C PHE A 209 10.36 -16.45 -17.31
N ILE A 210 9.70 -16.92 -18.38
CA ILE A 210 9.64 -16.18 -19.65
C ILE A 210 8.96 -14.82 -19.48
N THR A 211 7.82 -14.80 -18.79
CA THR A 211 7.12 -13.55 -18.49
C THR A 211 8.01 -12.62 -17.65
N GLY A 212 8.75 -13.16 -16.68
CA GLY A 212 9.67 -12.38 -15.86
C GLY A 212 10.82 -11.76 -16.67
N THR A 213 11.39 -12.51 -17.62
CA THR A 213 12.41 -12.00 -18.53
C THR A 213 11.86 -10.88 -19.42
N LEU A 214 10.66 -11.06 -19.98
CA LEU A 214 9.97 -10.04 -20.77
C LEU A 214 9.76 -8.74 -19.97
N PHE A 215 9.27 -8.85 -18.73
CA PHE A 215 9.11 -7.69 -17.85
C PHE A 215 10.44 -7.02 -17.52
N SER A 216 11.50 -7.79 -17.30
CA SER A 216 12.83 -7.25 -17.02
C SER A 216 13.40 -6.48 -18.21
N ILE A 217 13.21 -6.98 -19.43
CA ILE A 217 13.61 -6.28 -20.66
C ILE A 217 12.81 -4.99 -20.83
N LEU A 218 11.48 -5.06 -20.70
CA LEU A 218 10.62 -3.89 -20.80
C LEU A 218 11.00 -2.82 -19.77
N ASN A 219 11.25 -3.24 -18.52
CA ASN A 219 11.65 -2.34 -17.44
C ASN A 219 13.04 -1.73 -17.65
N GLN A 220 13.98 -2.48 -18.23
CA GLN A 220 15.28 -1.93 -18.61
C GLN A 220 15.14 -0.86 -19.70
N ILE A 221 14.25 -1.06 -20.68
CA ILE A 221 14.01 -0.11 -21.77
C ILE A 221 13.29 1.15 -21.25
N THR A 222 12.33 1.01 -20.34
CA THR A 222 11.47 2.13 -19.89
C THR A 222 12.03 2.87 -18.68
N LEU A 223 12.67 2.16 -17.74
CA LEU A 223 13.09 2.65 -16.43
C LEU A 223 14.57 2.42 -16.15
N GLY A 224 15.36 1.94 -17.12
CA GLY A 224 16.80 1.74 -16.97
C GLY A 224 17.22 0.67 -15.96
N THR A 225 16.29 -0.16 -15.46
CA THR A 225 16.56 -1.16 -14.42
C THR A 225 16.02 -2.55 -14.77
N PHE A 226 16.80 -3.59 -14.48
CA PHE A 226 16.44 -4.97 -14.80
C PHE A 226 15.48 -5.60 -13.76
N PHE A 227 15.60 -5.20 -12.49
CA PHE A 227 14.80 -5.71 -11.39
C PHE A 227 13.75 -4.68 -10.93
N PRO A 228 12.69 -5.11 -10.21
CA PRO A 228 11.77 -4.18 -9.57
C PRO A 228 12.52 -3.14 -8.71
N LEU A 229 12.29 -1.86 -9.00
CA LEU A 229 13.06 -0.71 -8.49
C LEU A 229 13.21 -0.68 -6.95
N ARG A 230 12.23 -1.20 -6.21
CA ARG A 230 12.27 -1.25 -4.73
C ARG A 230 13.34 -2.16 -4.15
N LEU A 231 13.54 -3.34 -4.75
CA LEU A 231 14.56 -4.28 -4.28
C LEU A 231 15.97 -3.74 -4.54
N VAL A 232 16.15 -3.00 -5.65
CA VAL A 232 17.43 -2.39 -6.01
C VAL A 232 17.75 -1.20 -5.10
N LYS A 233 16.76 -0.36 -4.78
CA LYS A 233 16.94 0.83 -3.95
C LYS A 233 17.14 0.53 -2.45
N ASN A 234 16.59 -0.57 -1.95
CA ASN A 234 16.77 -1.02 -0.56
C ASN A 234 17.73 -2.22 -0.47
N SER A 235 18.88 -2.16 -1.14
CA SER A 235 19.84 -3.28 -1.19
C SER A 235 20.55 -3.54 0.15
N GLY A 236 20.58 -2.56 1.06
CA GLY A 236 21.14 -2.70 2.41
C GLY A 236 20.16 -3.39 3.35
N PHE A 237 20.24 -4.72 3.46
CA PHE A 237 19.43 -5.47 4.43
C PHE A 237 19.82 -5.07 5.86
N GLN A 238 18.86 -4.58 6.63
CA GLN A 238 19.01 -4.34 8.07
C GLN A 238 18.07 -5.27 8.83
N PHE A 239 18.63 -6.04 9.76
CA PHE A 239 17.83 -6.88 10.64
C PHE A 239 17.19 -6.01 11.73
N ARG A 240 15.90 -5.68 11.55
CA ARG A 240 15.13 -4.84 12.48
C ARG A 240 14.17 -5.68 13.32
N THR A 241 14.70 -6.29 14.38
CA THR A 241 13.95 -7.20 15.27
C THR A 241 12.68 -6.57 15.83
N ASP A 242 12.74 -5.29 16.22
CA ASP A 242 11.61 -4.60 16.84
C ASP A 242 10.45 -4.43 15.85
N THR A 243 10.77 -4.07 14.61
CA THR A 243 9.78 -3.96 13.53
C THR A 243 9.21 -5.34 13.19
N SER A 244 10.03 -6.38 13.09
CA SER A 244 9.56 -7.74 12.84
C SER A 244 8.66 -8.27 13.95
N PHE A 245 8.98 -8.00 15.22
CA PHE A 245 8.14 -8.37 16.36
C PHE A 245 6.79 -7.63 16.33
N TYR A 246 6.82 -6.33 16.07
CA TYR A 246 5.62 -5.51 15.91
C TYR A 246 4.72 -6.03 14.77
N LEU A 247 5.32 -6.36 13.61
CA LEU A 247 4.61 -6.94 12.47
C LEU A 247 3.99 -8.30 12.80
N PHE A 248 4.72 -9.16 13.51
CA PHE A 248 4.20 -10.45 13.96
C PHE A 248 3.00 -10.29 14.91
N LYS A 249 3.08 -9.35 15.86
CA LYS A 249 1.98 -9.03 16.77
C LYS A 249 0.73 -8.60 16.00
N ILE A 250 0.87 -7.62 15.10
CA ILE A 250 -0.27 -7.14 14.30
C ILE A 250 -0.84 -8.25 13.43
N TRP A 251 0.02 -9.08 12.84
CA TRP A 251 -0.40 -10.19 12.01
C TRP A 251 -1.29 -11.18 12.77
N ALA A 252 -0.88 -11.57 13.99
CA ALA A 252 -1.68 -12.43 14.85
C ALA A 252 -3.03 -11.80 15.23
N GLU A 253 -3.06 -10.49 15.47
CA GLU A 253 -4.29 -9.74 15.79
C GLU A 253 -5.23 -9.63 14.58
N GLN A 254 -4.71 -9.36 13.38
CA GLN A 254 -5.50 -9.09 12.18
C GLN A 254 -5.93 -10.34 11.41
N VAL A 255 -5.23 -11.46 11.60
CA VAL A 255 -5.46 -12.71 10.85
C VAL A 255 -5.70 -13.88 11.79
N PRO A 256 -6.90 -13.98 12.40
CA PRO A 256 -7.26 -15.09 13.30
C PRO A 256 -7.06 -16.49 12.70
N ILE A 257 -7.18 -16.62 11.37
CA ILE A 257 -6.94 -17.90 10.71
C ILE A 257 -5.50 -18.38 10.83
N PHE A 258 -4.54 -17.47 10.97
CA PHE A 258 -3.15 -17.83 11.25
C PHE A 258 -3.02 -18.49 12.64
N ILE A 259 -3.73 -17.99 13.65
CA ILE A 259 -3.76 -18.61 14.98
C ILE A 259 -4.39 -20.00 14.91
N LEU A 260 -5.52 -20.15 14.22
CA LEU A 260 -6.16 -21.46 14.01
C LEU A 260 -5.21 -22.44 13.30
N PHE A 261 -4.45 -21.95 12.32
CA PHE A 261 -3.45 -22.72 11.59
C PHE A 261 -2.30 -23.18 12.50
N VAL A 262 -1.75 -22.29 13.34
CA VAL A 262 -0.70 -22.63 14.32
C VAL A 262 -1.20 -23.66 15.34
N LEU A 263 -2.41 -23.48 15.88
CA LEU A 263 -3.01 -24.44 16.82
C LEU A 263 -3.23 -25.82 16.17
N SER A 264 -3.70 -25.84 14.92
CA SER A 264 -3.85 -27.07 14.14
C SER A 264 -2.50 -27.76 13.91
N PHE A 265 -1.46 -27.00 13.61
CA PHE A 265 -0.10 -27.53 13.44
C PHE A 265 0.44 -28.15 14.74
N ILE A 266 0.34 -27.45 15.88
CA ILE A 266 0.74 -27.99 17.19
C ILE A 266 -0.03 -29.29 17.49
N ARG A 267 -1.35 -29.29 17.28
CA ARG A 267 -2.17 -30.50 17.44
C ARG A 267 -1.73 -31.65 16.53
N SER A 268 -1.33 -31.35 15.30
CA SER A 268 -0.82 -32.35 14.35
C SER A 268 0.49 -32.99 14.81
N MET A 269 1.38 -32.20 15.44
CA MET A 269 2.62 -32.70 16.07
C MET A 269 2.31 -33.64 17.23
N VAL A 270 1.41 -33.25 18.13
CA VAL A 270 1.00 -34.09 19.28
C VAL A 270 0.39 -35.41 18.79
N ARG A 271 -0.39 -35.38 17.71
CA ARG A 271 -1.02 -36.57 17.11
C ARG A 271 -0.10 -37.37 16.18
N LYS A 272 1.15 -36.93 15.95
CA LYS A 272 2.11 -37.52 15.01
C LYS A 272 1.58 -37.62 13.56
N VAL A 273 0.66 -36.73 13.17
CA VAL A 273 0.13 -36.63 11.79
C VAL A 273 0.70 -35.37 11.13
N PHE A 274 2.03 -35.29 11.07
CA PHE A 274 2.74 -34.10 10.62
C PHE A 274 2.62 -33.89 9.11
N SER A 275 2.35 -32.66 8.68
CA SER A 275 2.36 -32.25 7.27
C SER A 275 3.51 -31.28 7.01
N TYR A 276 4.44 -31.67 6.14
CA TYR A 276 5.57 -30.81 5.74
C TYR A 276 5.11 -29.48 5.12
N GLN A 277 3.95 -29.48 4.45
CA GLN A 277 3.35 -28.26 3.89
C GLN A 277 3.05 -27.22 4.96
N ASN A 278 2.63 -27.66 6.16
CA ASN A 278 2.33 -26.77 7.27
C ASN A 278 3.60 -26.08 7.77
N LEU A 279 4.68 -26.85 7.92
CA LEU A 279 5.99 -26.34 8.33
C LEU A 279 6.55 -25.35 7.31
N VAL A 280 6.50 -25.69 6.02
CA VAL A 280 6.98 -24.82 4.95
C VAL A 280 6.18 -23.51 4.92
N LEU A 281 4.86 -23.56 5.08
CA LEU A 281 4.04 -22.35 5.10
C LEU A 281 4.31 -21.47 6.34
N LEU A 282 4.59 -22.07 7.50
CA LEU A 282 5.07 -21.33 8.68
C LEU A 282 6.42 -20.67 8.43
N LEU A 283 7.37 -21.40 7.84
CA LEU A 283 8.69 -20.86 7.48
C LEU A 283 8.54 -19.68 6.51
N ILE A 284 7.71 -19.80 5.48
CA ILE A 284 7.41 -18.72 4.53
C ILE A 284 6.86 -17.50 5.27
N THR A 285 5.91 -17.70 6.19
CA THR A 285 5.33 -16.61 6.99
C THR A 285 6.42 -15.87 7.78
N ILE A 286 7.30 -16.60 8.45
CA ILE A 286 8.40 -16.03 9.24
C ILE A 286 9.37 -15.28 8.33
N VAL A 287 9.80 -15.89 7.22
CA VAL A 287 10.71 -15.28 6.26
C VAL A 287 10.14 -13.98 5.69
N MET A 288 8.86 -13.96 5.31
CA MET A 288 8.19 -12.75 4.83
C MET A 288 8.13 -11.65 5.91
N ILE A 289 7.89 -12.00 7.18
CA ILE A 289 7.92 -11.03 8.29
C ILE A 289 9.32 -10.45 8.53
N LEU A 290 10.36 -11.28 8.41
CA LEU A 290 11.75 -10.86 8.62
C LEU A 290 12.29 -9.99 7.47
N ILE A 291 11.89 -10.28 6.24
CA ILE A 291 12.36 -9.55 5.05
C ILE A 291 11.58 -8.25 4.83
N SER A 292 10.30 -8.20 5.23
CA SER A 292 9.43 -7.05 4.97
C SER A 292 9.95 -5.67 5.38
N PRO A 293 10.63 -5.47 6.53
CA PRO A 293 11.17 -4.16 6.88
C PRO A 293 12.14 -3.59 5.82
N ASN A 294 12.72 -4.47 4.99
CA ASN A 294 13.70 -4.14 3.97
C ASN A 294 13.09 -3.99 2.57
N THR A 295 11.96 -4.62 2.27
CA THR A 295 11.33 -4.56 0.94
C THR A 295 10.38 -3.36 0.75
N GLY A 296 10.35 -2.45 1.72
CA GLY A 296 9.43 -1.30 1.70
C GLY A 296 8.00 -1.68 2.09
N GLY A 297 7.81 -2.81 2.77
CA GLY A 297 6.61 -3.02 3.56
C GLY A 297 6.57 -1.94 4.63
N HIS A 298 5.58 -1.04 4.57
CA HIS A 298 5.29 -0.17 5.72
C HIS A 298 5.08 -1.04 6.96
N ASN A 299 4.99 -0.43 8.14
CA ASN A 299 4.76 -1.10 9.43
C ASN A 299 3.39 -1.84 9.52
N THR A 300 2.86 -2.37 8.42
CA THR A 300 1.60 -3.10 8.28
C THR A 300 1.85 -4.45 7.59
N PRO A 301 1.25 -5.55 8.05
CA PRO A 301 1.48 -6.90 7.52
C PRO A 301 0.79 -7.17 6.17
N ARG A 302 0.56 -6.14 5.35
CA ARG A 302 -0.33 -6.20 4.17
C ARG A 302 0.14 -7.15 3.06
N TYR A 303 1.43 -7.48 3.03
CA TYR A 303 2.04 -8.43 2.10
C TYR A 303 1.81 -9.89 2.54
N LEU A 304 1.52 -10.12 3.82
CA LEU A 304 1.20 -11.46 4.34
C LEU A 304 -0.23 -11.90 4.02
N PHE A 305 -1.12 -10.97 3.64
CA PHE A 305 -2.49 -11.30 3.26
C PHE A 305 -2.56 -12.35 2.14
N GLY A 306 -1.52 -12.43 1.31
CA GLY A 306 -1.40 -13.46 0.28
C GLY A 306 -1.22 -14.89 0.76
N LEU A 307 -0.97 -15.07 2.05
CA LEU A 307 -0.89 -16.38 2.70
C LEU A 307 -2.27 -16.88 3.17
N ILE A 308 -3.29 -16.01 3.28
CA ILE A 308 -4.61 -16.39 3.79
C ILE A 308 -5.24 -17.55 3.02
N PRO A 309 -5.38 -17.48 1.68
CA PRO A 309 -5.96 -18.59 0.92
C PRO A 309 -5.15 -19.88 1.10
N LEU A 310 -3.84 -19.77 1.25
CA LEU A 310 -2.93 -20.92 1.42
C LEU A 310 -3.12 -21.59 2.79
N TYR A 311 -3.25 -20.82 3.89
CA TYR A 311 -3.53 -21.44 5.20
C TYR A 311 -4.82 -22.24 5.16
N ILE A 312 -5.88 -21.70 4.53
CA ILE A 312 -7.17 -22.39 4.42
C ILE A 312 -7.03 -23.69 3.64
N LEU A 313 -6.41 -23.63 2.45
CA LEU A 313 -6.22 -24.80 1.59
C LEU A 313 -5.42 -25.90 2.28
N VAL A 314 -4.34 -25.53 2.97
CA VAL A 314 -3.48 -26.49 3.66
C VAL A 314 -4.18 -27.08 4.89
N LEU A 315 -4.88 -26.26 5.67
CA LEU A 315 -5.61 -26.71 6.87
C LEU A 315 -6.70 -27.74 6.50
N ARG A 316 -7.33 -27.58 5.32
CA ARG A 316 -8.45 -28.42 4.85
C ARG A 316 -8.06 -29.50 3.84
N LYS A 317 -6.78 -29.65 3.50
CA LYS A 317 -6.31 -30.50 2.38
C LYS A 317 -6.73 -31.97 2.46
N ASN A 318 -6.78 -32.53 3.67
CA ASN A 318 -7.11 -33.95 3.90
C ASN A 318 -8.47 -34.13 4.59
N GLU A 319 -9.26 -33.06 4.71
CA GLU A 319 -10.58 -33.11 5.32
C GLU A 319 -11.63 -33.36 4.23
N ILE A 320 -12.69 -34.09 4.59
CA ILE A 320 -13.81 -34.31 3.66
C ILE A 320 -14.49 -32.96 3.44
N ALA A 321 -14.65 -32.57 2.17
CA ALA A 321 -15.29 -31.31 1.81
C ALA A 321 -16.69 -31.22 2.45
N GLU A 322 -16.85 -30.24 3.33
CA GLU A 322 -18.12 -30.03 4.02
C GLU A 322 -19.04 -29.22 3.12
N THR A 323 -20.03 -29.91 2.55
CA THR A 323 -21.08 -29.26 1.76
C THR A 323 -22.12 -28.56 2.65
N GLN A 324 -22.08 -28.80 3.97
CA GLN A 324 -22.99 -28.23 4.96
C GLN A 324 -22.23 -27.83 6.24
N ILE A 325 -22.64 -26.71 6.84
CA ILE A 325 -22.03 -26.20 8.07
C ILE A 325 -22.51 -27.04 9.27
N THR A 326 -21.57 -27.56 10.06
CA THR A 326 -21.86 -28.26 11.32
C THR A 326 -22.05 -27.28 12.48
N LYS A 327 -22.72 -27.70 13.57
CA LYS A 327 -22.95 -26.84 14.75
C LYS A 327 -21.65 -26.25 15.37
N PRO A 328 -20.55 -27.01 15.51
CA PRO A 328 -19.28 -26.46 15.99
C PRO A 328 -18.73 -25.35 15.08
N TRP A 329 -18.84 -25.53 13.76
CA TRP A 329 -18.47 -24.48 12.81
C TRP A 329 -19.35 -23.25 12.97
N ILE A 330 -20.67 -23.39 13.15
CA ILE A 330 -21.55 -22.22 13.41
C ILE A 330 -21.06 -21.42 14.62
N PHE A 331 -20.62 -22.09 15.69
CA PHE A 331 -20.10 -21.43 16.89
C PHE A 331 -18.75 -20.72 16.63
N ILE A 332 -17.79 -21.41 15.99
CA ILE A 332 -16.49 -20.82 15.62
C ILE A 332 -16.70 -19.61 14.70
N LEU A 333 -17.60 -19.74 13.73
CA LEU A 333 -17.93 -18.69 12.79
C LEU A 333 -18.60 -17.51 13.48
N PHE A 334 -19.49 -17.74 14.43
CA PHE A 334 -20.08 -16.65 15.22
C PHE A 334 -19.02 -15.87 15.98
N ILE A 335 -18.07 -16.55 16.65
CA ILE A 335 -16.95 -15.90 17.34
C ILE A 335 -16.08 -15.10 16.37
N LEU A 336 -15.69 -15.69 15.23
CA LEU A 336 -14.89 -15.01 14.21
C LEU A 336 -15.62 -13.81 13.63
N SER A 337 -16.92 -13.93 13.34
CA SER A 337 -17.74 -12.82 12.85
C SER A 337 -17.85 -11.70 13.89
N CYS A 338 -18.09 -12.00 15.17
CA CYS A 338 -18.12 -10.99 16.24
C CYS A 338 -16.76 -10.30 16.40
N TYR A 339 -15.66 -11.06 16.37
CA TYR A 339 -14.31 -10.51 16.44
C TYR A 339 -14.00 -9.60 15.25
N SER A 340 -14.28 -10.08 14.03
CA SER A 340 -14.07 -9.33 12.80
C SER A 340 -14.94 -8.07 12.74
N LEU A 341 -16.20 -8.14 13.18
CA LEU A 341 -17.10 -6.98 13.30
C LEU A 341 -16.59 -5.94 14.29
N ASN A 342 -16.16 -6.36 15.48
CA ASN A 342 -15.59 -5.46 16.47
C ASN A 342 -14.31 -4.81 15.93
N THR A 343 -13.43 -5.59 15.30
CA THR A 343 -12.18 -5.09 14.72
C THR A 343 -12.46 -4.10 13.58
N LEU A 344 -13.38 -4.44 12.68
CA LEU A 344 -13.89 -3.56 11.62
C LEU A 344 -14.39 -2.23 12.21
N PHE A 345 -15.18 -2.28 13.28
CA PHE A 345 -15.73 -1.09 13.93
C PHE A 345 -14.63 -0.21 14.55
N GLN A 346 -13.72 -0.79 15.33
CA GLN A 346 -12.62 -0.05 15.96
C GLN A 346 -11.70 0.57 14.91
N GLN A 347 -11.31 -0.19 13.88
CA GLN A 347 -10.46 0.32 12.82
C GLN A 347 -11.16 1.41 11.99
N THR A 348 -12.46 1.26 11.72
CA THR A 348 -13.24 2.31 11.04
C THR A 348 -13.26 3.61 11.85
N LYS A 349 -13.42 3.51 13.19
CA LYS A 349 -13.38 4.66 14.09
C LYS A 349 -12.03 5.37 14.05
N GLU A 350 -10.94 4.61 14.11
CA GLU A 350 -9.59 5.18 13.99
C GLU A 350 -9.34 5.79 12.61
N LEU A 351 -9.76 5.14 11.52
CA LEU A 351 -9.64 5.67 10.17
C LEU A 351 -10.40 6.99 9.98
N ARG A 352 -11.60 7.13 10.55
CA ARG A 352 -12.34 8.41 10.54
C ARG A 352 -11.60 9.50 11.31
N LYS A 353 -11.07 9.14 12.48
CA LYS A 353 -10.30 10.07 13.32
C LYS A 353 -9.08 10.58 12.55
N ILE A 354 -8.29 9.67 12.00
CA ILE A 354 -7.13 9.90 11.14
C ILE A 354 -7.52 10.81 9.95
N SER A 355 -8.55 10.44 9.19
CA SER A 355 -9.04 11.20 8.03
C SER A 355 -9.48 12.62 8.38
N LYS A 356 -10.23 12.80 9.47
CA LYS A 356 -10.66 14.13 9.94
C LYS A 356 -9.44 15.02 10.24
N TYR A 357 -8.46 14.50 10.97
CA TYR A 357 -7.27 15.29 11.31
C TYR A 357 -6.43 15.67 10.11
N GLN A 358 -6.38 14.83 9.09
CA GLN A 358 -5.63 15.13 7.87
C GLN A 358 -6.34 16.17 7.05
N MET A 359 -7.66 16.07 6.92
CA MET A 359 -8.46 17.08 6.28
C MET A 359 -8.28 18.43 6.98
N ASN A 360 -8.25 18.47 8.32
CA ASN A 360 -7.91 19.67 9.07
C ASN A 360 -6.48 20.16 8.77
N THR A 361 -5.49 19.26 8.76
CA THR A 361 -4.08 19.59 8.48
C THR A 361 -3.92 20.25 7.12
N VAL A 362 -4.51 19.64 6.09
CA VAL A 362 -4.52 20.16 4.73
C VAL A 362 -5.22 21.51 4.69
N GLN A 363 -6.41 21.63 5.29
CA GLN A 363 -7.16 22.88 5.31
C GLN A 363 -6.35 24.01 5.96
N GLU A 364 -5.67 23.76 7.08
CA GLU A 364 -4.79 24.76 7.69
C GLU A 364 -3.60 25.12 6.79
N ILE A 365 -3.01 24.14 6.09
CA ILE A 365 -1.93 24.39 5.14
C ILE A 365 -2.43 25.22 3.94
N THR A 366 -3.66 25.02 3.45
CA THR A 366 -4.23 25.85 2.35
C THR A 366 -4.35 27.32 2.73
N LYS A 367 -4.53 27.64 4.03
CA LYS A 367 -4.67 29.01 4.53
C LYS A 367 -3.33 29.76 4.58
N ILE A 368 -2.20 29.06 4.52
CA ILE A 368 -0.87 29.68 4.46
C ILE A 368 -0.78 30.49 3.18
N LYS A 369 -0.33 31.74 3.24
CA LYS A 369 -0.29 32.63 2.06
C LYS A 369 0.85 32.29 1.10
N ASP A 370 2.01 31.91 1.62
CA ASP A 370 3.21 31.65 0.83
C ASP A 370 3.00 30.57 -0.23
N LYS A 371 3.49 30.82 -1.45
CA LYS A 371 3.37 29.87 -2.57
C LYS A 371 4.29 28.67 -2.41
N VAL A 372 5.46 28.85 -1.80
CA VAL A 372 6.42 27.78 -1.56
C VAL A 372 6.30 27.27 -0.12
N LEU A 373 6.09 25.97 0.00
CA LEU A 373 6.02 25.24 1.27
C LEU A 373 7.17 24.25 1.34
N VAL A 374 8.02 24.39 2.36
CA VAL A 374 9.17 23.51 2.57
C VAL A 374 8.89 22.60 3.76
N PHE A 375 8.88 21.29 3.54
CA PHE A 375 8.65 20.27 4.58
C PHE A 375 9.97 19.65 4.98
N ASN A 376 10.19 19.37 6.27
CA ASN A 376 11.34 18.55 6.71
C ASN A 376 10.97 17.09 7.03
N ASN A 377 9.70 16.74 6.83
CA ASN A 377 9.18 15.42 7.11
C ASN A 377 8.51 14.88 5.85
N SER A 378 9.00 13.74 5.38
CA SER A 378 8.50 13.04 4.19
C SER A 378 7.06 12.58 4.31
N ASP A 379 6.64 12.17 5.51
CA ASP A 379 5.29 11.66 5.73
C ASP A 379 4.27 12.79 5.60
N PHE A 380 4.67 14.04 5.89
CA PHE A 380 3.82 15.21 5.71
C PHE A 380 3.79 15.72 4.29
N SER A 381 4.95 15.76 3.61
CA SER A 381 4.97 16.11 2.20
C SER A 381 4.07 15.18 1.41
N PHE A 382 3.99 13.91 1.78
CA PHE A 382 3.15 12.90 1.15
C PHE A 382 1.63 13.08 1.34
N VAL A 383 1.20 13.68 2.44
CA VAL A 383 -0.22 13.93 2.74
C VAL A 383 -0.73 15.15 1.97
N VAL A 384 0.16 16.11 1.78
CA VAL A 384 -0.14 17.40 1.15
C VAL A 384 0.10 17.30 -0.36
N ALA A 385 1.11 16.55 -0.80
CA ALA A 385 1.49 16.43 -2.21
C ALA A 385 0.32 16.15 -3.17
N PRO A 386 -0.59 15.20 -2.92
CA PRO A 386 -1.67 14.88 -3.86
C PRO A 386 -2.75 15.96 -4.01
N GLU A 387 -2.88 16.86 -3.03
CA GLU A 387 -3.85 17.97 -3.09
C GLU A 387 -3.29 19.22 -3.78
N PHE A 388 -1.97 19.39 -3.75
CA PHE A 388 -1.30 20.62 -4.19
C PHE A 388 -0.38 20.43 -5.40
N MET A 389 0.08 19.20 -5.67
CA MET A 389 0.72 18.86 -6.93
C MET A 389 -0.36 18.67 -7.98
N SER A 390 -0.33 19.55 -8.96
CA SER A 390 -1.27 19.67 -10.06
C SER A 390 -1.71 18.31 -10.65
N LEU A 391 -2.96 17.93 -10.37
CA LEU A 391 -3.88 17.74 -11.48
C LEU A 391 -4.12 19.12 -12.12
N PRO A 392 -4.31 19.24 -13.45
CA PRO A 392 -4.17 20.49 -14.21
C PRO A 392 -5.22 21.59 -13.92
N PHE A 393 -5.99 21.51 -12.82
CA PHE A 393 -7.16 22.34 -12.56
C PHE A 393 -7.36 22.72 -11.07
N SER A 394 -6.32 22.67 -10.23
CA SER A 394 -6.40 23.11 -8.83
C SER A 394 -6.23 24.63 -8.69
N LYS A 395 -7.12 25.29 -7.93
CA LYS A 395 -7.15 26.77 -7.74
C LYS A 395 -6.05 27.32 -6.84
N SER A 396 -5.21 26.49 -6.22
CA SER A 396 -4.10 26.93 -5.37
C SER A 396 -2.84 26.14 -5.68
N GLU A 397 -2.07 26.60 -6.67
CA GLU A 397 -0.72 26.10 -6.96
C GLU A 397 0.20 26.46 -5.80
N LYS A 398 0.45 25.48 -4.92
CA LYS A 398 1.53 25.55 -3.92
C LYS A 398 2.68 24.69 -4.42
N ASP A 399 3.88 25.26 -4.42
CA ASP A 399 5.10 24.51 -4.67
C ASP A 399 5.54 23.82 -3.39
N ILE A 400 5.59 22.49 -3.42
CA ILE A 400 6.01 21.67 -2.28
C ILE A 400 7.45 21.24 -2.50
N LEU A 401 8.29 21.48 -1.50
CA LEU A 401 9.68 21.06 -1.46
C LEU A 401 9.92 20.20 -0.22
N LEU A 402 10.66 19.11 -0.37
CA LEU A 402 11.05 18.25 0.76
C LEU A 402 12.52 18.50 1.12
N LEU A 403 12.76 19.04 2.30
CA LEU A 403 14.07 19.27 2.88
C LEU A 403 14.69 17.95 3.35
N ARG A 404 15.80 17.56 2.73
CA ARG A 404 16.59 16.38 3.10
C ARG A 404 17.59 16.71 4.21
N PRO A 405 18.11 15.72 4.97
CA PRO A 405 19.14 15.97 5.99
C PRO A 405 20.40 16.65 5.45
N ASP A 406 20.84 16.27 4.24
CA ASP A 406 22.10 16.73 3.62
C ASP A 406 21.87 17.65 2.42
N TYR A 407 20.86 18.54 2.52
CA TYR A 407 20.51 19.43 1.41
C TYR A 407 21.56 20.52 1.16
N ASP A 408 21.73 20.92 -0.11
CA ASP A 408 22.53 22.09 -0.46
C ASP A 408 21.70 23.38 -0.33
N ASN A 409 22.16 24.29 0.54
CA ASN A 409 21.54 25.62 0.70
C ASN A 409 21.54 26.43 -0.60
N LYS A 410 22.56 26.26 -1.46
CA LYS A 410 22.64 26.96 -2.75
C LYS A 410 21.47 26.60 -3.63
N THR A 411 21.21 25.31 -3.75
CA THR A 411 20.10 24.77 -4.53
C THR A 411 18.76 25.24 -3.97
N LEU A 412 18.58 25.23 -2.64
CA LEU A 412 17.37 25.78 -2.01
C LEU A 412 17.16 27.25 -2.37
N ILE A 413 18.20 28.08 -2.23
CA ILE A 413 18.11 29.51 -2.53
C ILE A 413 17.86 29.74 -4.02
N GLN A 414 18.52 28.99 -4.91
CA GLN A 414 18.26 29.03 -6.35
C GLN A 414 16.78 28.77 -6.65
N ILE A 415 16.23 27.65 -6.18
CA ILE A 415 14.80 27.29 -6.32
C ILE A 415 13.89 28.43 -5.83
N LEU A 416 14.17 28.96 -4.64
CA LEU A 416 13.36 30.02 -4.03
C LEU A 416 13.38 31.33 -4.84
N THR A 417 14.47 31.60 -5.55
CA THR A 417 14.67 32.84 -6.31
C THR A 417 14.15 32.77 -7.75
N THR A 418 14.12 31.59 -8.37
CA THR A 418 13.67 31.39 -9.76
C THR A 418 12.24 31.88 -10.00
N LYS A 419 11.35 31.74 -9.01
CA LYS A 419 9.93 32.16 -9.14
C LYS A 419 9.62 33.56 -8.62
N HIS A 420 10.64 34.39 -8.32
CA HIS A 420 10.47 35.71 -7.70
C HIS A 420 9.65 35.68 -6.39
N ASN A 421 9.70 34.56 -5.66
CA ASN A 421 8.99 34.45 -4.39
C ASN A 421 9.76 35.23 -3.33
N GLN A 422 9.09 36.21 -2.70
CA GLN A 422 9.67 37.02 -1.63
C GLN A 422 9.58 36.34 -0.26
N SER A 423 8.85 35.22 -0.17
CA SER A 423 8.61 34.50 1.06
C SER A 423 8.30 33.02 0.84
N PHE A 424 8.58 32.21 1.86
CA PHE A 424 8.23 30.79 1.92
C PHE A 424 7.91 30.40 3.36
N THR A 425 7.08 29.37 3.53
CA THR A 425 6.79 28.81 4.84
C THR A 425 7.45 27.45 4.99
N PHE A 426 8.18 27.27 6.10
CA PHE A 426 8.71 25.97 6.50
C PHE A 426 7.78 25.30 7.49
N LEU A 427 7.46 24.03 7.24
CA LEU A 427 6.56 23.21 8.04
C LEU A 427 7.35 22.09 8.70
N GLU A 428 7.37 22.10 10.04
CA GLU A 428 8.18 21.18 10.84
C GLU A 428 7.38 20.41 11.89
N LEU A 429 7.74 19.14 12.10
CA LEU A 429 7.26 18.38 13.26
C LEU A 429 8.25 18.45 14.42
N PRO A 430 7.79 18.82 15.62
CA PRO A 430 8.61 18.74 16.82
C PRO A 430 8.88 17.28 17.23
N PRO A 431 10.09 16.97 17.70
CA PRO A 431 11.32 17.74 17.57
C PRO A 431 11.95 17.51 16.19
N SER A 432 12.12 18.56 15.39
CA SER A 432 12.84 18.41 14.12
C SER A 432 14.35 18.42 14.40
N PRO A 433 15.10 17.42 13.92
CA PRO A 433 16.56 17.42 14.04
C PRO A 433 17.22 18.43 13.08
N ILE A 434 16.47 19.04 12.16
CA ILE A 434 16.96 19.98 11.16
C ILE A 434 16.47 21.38 11.53
N PRO A 435 17.20 22.13 12.38
CA PRO A 435 16.85 23.51 12.64
C PRO A 435 17.06 24.34 11.37
N LEU A 436 16.04 25.10 10.96
CA LEU A 436 16.25 26.18 10.01
C LEU A 436 17.27 27.15 10.61
N ARG A 437 18.41 27.30 9.93
CA ARG A 437 19.42 28.27 10.33
C ARG A 437 18.85 29.68 10.09
N PRO A 438 18.81 30.55 11.11
CA PRO A 438 18.45 31.94 10.89
C PRO A 438 19.52 32.62 10.02
N ASN A 439 19.09 33.49 9.09
CA ASN A 439 19.95 34.45 8.40
C ASN A 439 21.12 33.83 7.63
N VAL A 440 20.83 32.88 6.73
CA VAL A 440 21.84 32.38 5.80
C VAL A 440 21.97 33.36 4.64
N ALA A 441 23.19 33.86 4.43
CA ALA A 441 23.52 34.77 3.35
C ALA A 441 24.38 34.06 2.33
N GLU A 442 23.92 34.04 1.09
CA GLU A 442 24.63 33.43 -0.02
C GLU A 442 24.85 34.46 -1.12
N ILE A 443 26.02 34.41 -1.76
CA ILE A 443 26.32 35.25 -2.92
C ILE A 443 26.01 34.42 -4.16
N ILE A 444 24.98 34.81 -4.89
CA ILE A 444 24.58 34.19 -6.15
C ILE A 444 24.76 35.28 -7.22
N PHE A 445 25.78 35.14 -8.07
CA PHE A 445 26.22 36.20 -9.00
C PHE A 445 26.60 37.52 -8.28
N GLN A 446 26.16 38.67 -8.81
CA GLN A 446 26.35 40.01 -8.24
C GLN A 446 25.35 40.32 -7.11
N SER A 447 24.46 39.40 -6.73
CA SER A 447 23.53 39.59 -5.63
C SER A 447 23.88 38.74 -4.41
N GLN A 448 23.69 39.31 -3.23
CA GLN A 448 23.68 38.58 -1.97
C GLN A 448 22.22 38.33 -1.58
N ILE A 449 21.85 37.07 -1.44
CA ILE A 449 20.51 36.65 -1.08
C ILE A 449 20.54 36.16 0.36
N LYS A 450 19.67 36.72 1.20
CA LYS A 450 19.50 36.31 2.59
C LYS A 450 18.06 35.90 2.81
N TYR A 451 17.82 34.84 3.57
CA TYR A 451 16.49 34.64 4.13
C TYR A 451 16.50 34.86 5.64
N ARG A 452 15.47 35.53 6.14
CA ARG A 452 15.26 35.78 7.58
C ARG A 452 13.97 35.14 8.06
N ILE A 453 13.98 34.65 9.29
CA ILE A 453 12.78 34.16 9.96
C ILE A 453 11.92 35.36 10.36
N SER A 454 10.67 35.38 9.93
CA SER A 454 9.71 36.44 10.21
C SER A 454 8.81 36.09 11.38
N TYR A 455 8.03 35.00 11.25
CA TYR A 455 6.99 34.64 12.21
C TYR A 455 6.92 33.13 12.39
N ARG A 456 6.66 32.68 13.62
CA ARG A 456 6.55 31.26 13.99
C ARG A 456 5.25 31.03 14.74
N TYR A 457 4.49 30.02 14.34
CA TYR A 457 3.25 29.62 14.99
C TYR A 457 3.00 28.12 14.84
N GLN A 458 2.18 27.55 15.72
CA GLN A 458 1.70 26.18 15.56
C GLN A 458 0.45 26.18 14.68
N LEU A 459 0.36 25.21 13.76
CA LEU A 459 -0.87 25.01 12.99
C LEU A 459 -2.00 24.59 13.96
N PRO A 460 -3.11 25.33 14.01
CA PRO A 460 -4.21 25.01 14.91
C PRO A 460 -4.95 23.75 14.45
N GLU A 461 -5.64 23.05 15.35
CA GLU A 461 -6.54 21.92 15.01
C GLU A 461 -5.91 20.73 14.25
N VAL A 462 -4.57 20.62 14.25
CA VAL A 462 -3.83 19.48 13.71
C VAL A 462 -3.50 18.47 14.80
N LEU A 463 -3.50 17.16 14.47
CA LEU A 463 -3.18 16.08 15.42
C LEU A 463 -1.75 16.15 15.93
N LEU A 464 -0.83 16.54 15.06
CA LEU A 464 0.59 16.66 15.35
C LEU A 464 0.93 18.15 15.52
N PRO A 465 1.81 18.51 16.46
CA PRO A 465 2.10 19.91 16.78
C PRO A 465 2.97 20.57 15.71
N ILE A 466 2.49 20.64 14.46
CA ILE A 466 3.25 21.15 13.33
C ILE A 466 3.52 22.64 13.56
N GLN A 467 4.79 23.01 13.50
CA GLN A 467 5.23 24.38 13.58
C GLN A 467 5.42 24.94 12.16
N ALA A 468 4.80 26.09 11.90
CA ALA A 468 4.93 26.86 10.67
C ALA A 468 5.85 28.06 10.92
N THR A 469 6.93 28.13 10.16
CA THR A 469 7.91 29.22 10.21
C THR A 469 7.90 29.98 8.88
N GLN A 470 7.35 31.19 8.88
CA GLN A 470 7.40 32.10 7.73
C GLN A 470 8.79 32.73 7.60
N CYS A 471 9.33 32.65 6.39
CA CYS A 471 10.64 33.18 6.04
C CYS A 471 10.50 34.22 4.92
N LEU A 472 11.28 35.29 5.00
CA LEU A 472 11.35 36.35 3.98
C LEU A 472 12.68 36.29 3.25
N LEU A 473 12.66 36.40 1.93
CA LEU A 473 13.84 36.49 1.07
C LEU A 473 14.18 37.95 0.80
N GLU A 474 15.40 38.33 1.14
CA GLU A 474 16.00 39.65 0.89
C GLU A 474 17.09 39.49 -0.17
N VAL A 475 16.94 40.20 -1.29
CA VAL A 475 17.92 40.22 -2.38
C VAL A 475 18.65 41.55 -2.35
N PHE A 476 19.95 41.52 -2.08
CA PHE A 476 20.83 42.69 -2.10
C PHE A 476 21.66 42.66 -3.37
N TYR A 477 21.58 43.69 -4.22
CA TYR A 477 22.50 43.83 -5.34
C TYR A 477 23.80 44.45 -4.84
N LYS A 478 24.95 43.83 -5.12
CA LYS A 478 26.23 44.51 -4.95
C LYS A 478 26.38 45.52 -6.10
N PRO A 479 26.67 46.80 -5.80
CA PRO A 479 26.85 47.84 -6.79
C PRO A 479 28.04 47.56 -7.72
#